data_AF-A0A7I8ETV3-F1
#
_entry.id   AF-A0A7I8ETV3-F1
#
_cell.length_a   1.000
_cell.length_b   1.000
_cell.length_c   1.000
_cell.angle_alpha   90.00
_cell.angle_beta   90.00
_cell.angle_gamma   90.00
#
_symmetry.space_group_name_H-M   'P 1'
#
loop_
_entity.id
_entity.type
_entity.pdbx_description
1 polymer ?
#
loop_
_entity_poly.entity_id
_entity_poly.type
_entity_poly.pdbx_seq_one_letter_code
_entity_poly.pdbx_strand_id
1 'polypeptide(L)'
;MMFDDDDVKPIPMSTSEAGRKGGSTVRDRYGEDYYRRIGRKGGTTLKEQRGSDYYREIAQKGGMANVSKYGAKHFSVMGKKGGNTTKSRQDPDFYSRIGKMGGAARRQKKMEQEST
;
A
#
# COMPACT_ATOMS: atom_id res chain seq x y z
N MET A 1 23.83 -51.19 5.89
CA MET A 1 22.45 -50.72 5.69
C MET A 1 22.56 -49.24 5.37
N MET A 2 22.34 -48.86 4.12
CA MET A 2 22.38 -47.45 3.69
C MET A 2 21.20 -46.73 4.34
N PHE A 3 21.47 -45.62 5.01
CA PHE A 3 20.44 -44.71 5.47
C PHE A 3 20.13 -43.82 4.26
N ASP A 4 18.94 -43.94 3.70
CA ASP A 4 18.47 -43.11 2.60
C ASP A 4 18.51 -41.62 3.03
N ASP A 5 19.40 -40.87 2.40
CA ASP A 5 19.32 -39.41 2.33
C ASP A 5 18.02 -39.00 1.61
N ASP A 6 17.48 -37.83 1.98
CA ASP A 6 16.47 -37.05 1.25
C ASP A 6 14.96 -37.35 1.47
N ASP A 7 14.48 -37.32 2.72
CA ASP A 7 13.12 -36.85 3.03
C ASP A 7 13.19 -35.47 3.72
N VAL A 8 13.78 -34.49 3.02
CA VAL A 8 13.75 -33.08 3.46
C VAL A 8 12.33 -32.58 3.28
N LYS A 9 11.48 -32.80 4.29
CA LYS A 9 10.16 -32.18 4.33
C LYS A 9 10.33 -30.66 4.27
N PRO A 10 9.62 -29.95 3.37
CA PRO A 10 9.70 -28.52 3.31
C PRO A 10 9.28 -27.95 4.66
N ILE A 11 10.16 -27.13 5.25
CA ILE A 11 9.92 -26.44 6.51
C ILE A 11 8.58 -25.71 6.38
N PRO A 12 7.64 -25.88 7.32
CA PRO A 12 6.34 -25.22 7.26
C PRO A 12 6.57 -23.70 7.26
N MET A 13 6.40 -23.08 6.10
CA MET A 13 6.52 -21.64 5.88
C MET A 13 5.15 -20.99 5.94
N SER A 14 5.09 -19.76 6.46
CA SER A 14 3.85 -18.97 6.43
C SER A 14 3.42 -18.68 4.99
N THR A 15 2.11 -18.52 4.75
CA THR A 15 1.57 -18.09 3.46
C THR A 15 2.18 -16.76 3.00
N SER A 16 2.53 -15.88 3.95
CA SER A 16 3.23 -14.62 3.67
C SER A 16 4.67 -14.85 3.18
N GLU A 17 5.38 -15.79 3.80
CA GLU A 17 6.75 -16.14 3.42
C GLU A 17 6.79 -16.85 2.06
N ALA A 18 5.84 -17.75 1.82
CA ALA A 18 5.67 -18.41 0.52
C ALA A 18 5.39 -17.39 -0.59
N GLY A 19 4.51 -16.41 -0.33
CA GLY A 19 4.23 -15.32 -1.27
C GLY A 19 5.45 -14.44 -1.55
N ARG A 20 6.19 -14.04 -0.51
CA ARG A 20 7.42 -13.25 -0.65
C ARG A 20 8.50 -14.01 -1.42
N LYS A 21 8.72 -15.28 -1.10
CA LYS A 21 9.70 -16.15 -1.75
C LYS A 21 9.33 -16.37 -3.22
N GLY A 22 8.06 -16.68 -3.52
CA GLY A 22 7.57 -16.83 -4.89
C GLY A 22 7.75 -15.56 -5.73
N GLY A 23 7.40 -14.39 -5.17
CA GLY A 23 7.60 -13.11 -5.86
C GLY A 23 9.07 -12.79 -6.13
N SER A 24 9.94 -13.05 -5.15
CA SER A 24 11.39 -12.86 -5.30
C SER A 24 11.96 -13.79 -6.38
N THR A 25 11.60 -15.07 -6.35
CA THR A 25 12.03 -16.04 -7.37
C THR A 25 11.57 -15.66 -8.78
N VAL A 26 10.36 -15.11 -8.95
CA VAL A 26 9.89 -14.65 -10.26
C VAL A 26 10.65 -13.41 -10.73
N ARG A 27 10.89 -12.46 -9.83
CA ARG A 27 11.71 -11.27 -10.13
C ARG A 27 13.13 -11.66 -10.51
N ASP A 28 13.75 -12.59 -9.79
CA ASP A 28 15.13 -13.00 -10.03
C ASP A 28 15.26 -13.83 -11.31
N ARG A 29 14.24 -14.62 -11.68
CA ARG A 29 14.24 -15.39 -12.93
C ARG A 29 13.91 -14.59 -14.18
N TYR A 30 12.96 -13.66 -14.10
CA TYR A 30 12.41 -12.97 -15.28
C TYR A 30 12.68 -11.46 -15.31
N GLY A 31 13.33 -10.93 -14.27
CA GLY A 31 13.65 -9.52 -14.13
C GLY A 31 12.53 -8.69 -13.52
N GLU A 32 12.90 -7.47 -13.11
CA GLU A 32 12.01 -6.51 -12.46
C GLU A 32 10.86 -6.07 -13.38
N ASP A 33 11.14 -5.83 -14.66
CA ASP A 33 10.11 -5.41 -15.62
C ASP A 33 9.03 -6.47 -15.83
N TYR A 34 9.42 -7.74 -15.84
CA TYR A 34 8.47 -8.84 -15.93
C TYR A 34 7.61 -8.92 -14.67
N TYR A 35 8.24 -8.88 -13.49
CA TYR A 35 7.53 -8.90 -12.21
C TYR A 35 6.53 -7.73 -12.10
N ARG A 36 6.94 -6.52 -12.49
CA ARG A 36 6.08 -5.35 -12.53
C ARG A 36 4.91 -5.52 -13.51
N ARG A 37 5.16 -6.09 -14.69
CA ARG A 37 4.13 -6.32 -15.72
C ARG A 37 3.07 -7.30 -15.24
N ILE A 38 3.46 -8.43 -14.66
CA ILE A 38 2.51 -9.43 -14.15
C ILE A 38 1.74 -8.91 -12.94
N GLY A 39 2.39 -8.15 -12.05
CA GLY A 39 1.72 -7.51 -10.92
C GLY A 39 0.67 -6.50 -11.38
N ARG A 40 1.01 -5.68 -12.39
CA ARG A 40 0.06 -4.73 -12.98
C ARG A 40 -1.11 -5.44 -13.64
N LYS A 41 -0.85 -6.49 -14.43
CA LYS A 41 -1.90 -7.28 -15.10
C LYS A 41 -2.85 -7.92 -14.08
N GLY A 42 -2.32 -8.57 -13.03
CA GLY A 42 -3.12 -9.14 -11.96
C GLY A 42 -3.98 -8.10 -11.24
N GLY A 43 -3.42 -6.92 -10.97
CA GLY A 43 -4.15 -5.82 -10.38
C GLY A 43 -5.30 -5.32 -11.28
N THR A 44 -5.03 -5.08 -12.56
CA THR A 44 -6.04 -4.63 -13.52
C THR A 44 -7.17 -5.64 -13.68
N THR A 45 -6.86 -6.93 -13.88
CA THR A 45 -7.88 -7.98 -13.98
C THR A 45 -8.73 -8.08 -12.72
N LEU A 46 -8.11 -7.99 -11.54
CA LEU A 46 -8.84 -8.04 -10.27
C LEU A 46 -9.75 -6.80 -10.10
N LYS A 47 -9.35 -5.64 -10.62
CA LYS A 47 -10.15 -4.42 -10.61
C LYS A 47 -11.36 -4.52 -11.53
N GLU A 48 -11.16 -5.10 -12.71
CA GLU A 48 -12.23 -5.37 -13.68
C GLU A 48 -13.23 -6.39 -13.13
N GLN A 49 -12.77 -7.44 -12.43
CA GLN A 49 -13.63 -8.50 -11.91
C GLN A 49 -14.39 -8.15 -10.62
N ARG A 50 -13.72 -7.48 -9.68
CA ARG A 50 -14.25 -7.24 -8.32
C ARG A 50 -14.65 -5.79 -8.06
N GLY A 51 -14.40 -4.90 -9.01
CA GLY A 51 -14.71 -3.48 -8.90
C GLY A 51 -13.83 -2.72 -7.91
N SER A 52 -14.13 -1.43 -7.74
CA SER A 52 -13.38 -0.53 -6.84
C SER A 52 -13.58 -0.85 -5.36
N ASP A 53 -14.70 -1.46 -4.97
CA ASP A 53 -15.02 -1.75 -3.57
C ASP A 53 -14.09 -2.79 -2.96
N TYR A 54 -13.71 -3.81 -3.73
CA TYR A 54 -12.73 -4.80 -3.29
C TYR A 54 -11.36 -4.15 -2.99
N TYR A 55 -10.92 -3.22 -3.84
CA TYR A 55 -9.69 -2.47 -3.61
C TYR A 55 -9.76 -1.56 -2.39
N ARG A 56 -10.91 -0.93 -2.16
CA ARG A 56 -11.14 -0.12 -0.97
C ARG A 56 -11.02 -0.97 0.29
N GLU A 57 -11.63 -2.16 0.30
CA GLU A 57 -11.60 -3.07 1.45
C GLU A 57 -10.20 -3.60 1.75
N ILE A 58 -9.46 -4.08 0.73
CA ILE A 58 -8.09 -4.57 0.94
C ILE A 58 -7.14 -3.44 1.37
N ALA A 59 -7.31 -2.23 0.82
CA ALA A 59 -6.50 -1.08 1.22
C ALA A 59 -6.81 -0.66 2.66
N GLN A 60 -8.09 -0.67 3.06
CA GLN A 60 -8.51 -0.39 4.43
C GLN A 60 -7.96 -1.44 5.40
N LYS A 61 -8.07 -2.73 5.08
CA LYS A 61 -7.50 -3.83 5.89
C LYS A 61 -5.98 -3.71 6.04
N GLY A 62 -5.27 -3.44 4.93
CA GLY A 62 -3.82 -3.21 4.96
C GLY A 62 -3.42 -1.98 5.78
N GLY A 63 -4.17 -0.88 5.64
CA GLY A 63 -3.98 0.33 6.44
C GLY A 63 -4.20 0.09 7.92
N MET A 64 -5.29 -0.60 8.30
CA MET A 64 -5.58 -0.97 9.69
C MET A 64 -4.50 -1.87 10.28
N ALA A 65 -4.06 -2.90 9.56
CA ALA A 65 -2.96 -3.76 10.01
C ALA A 65 -1.66 -2.97 10.25
N ASN A 66 -1.37 -2.01 9.37
CA ASN A 66 -0.22 -1.13 9.52
C ASN A 66 -0.35 -0.20 10.74
N VAL A 67 -1.56 0.35 10.98
CA VAL A 67 -1.87 1.17 12.16
C VAL A 67 -1.72 0.36 13.44
N SER A 68 -2.28 -0.85 13.50
CA SER A 68 -2.16 -1.74 14.66
C SER A 68 -0.71 -2.15 14.93
N LYS A 69 0.11 -2.34 13.89
CA LYS A 69 1.51 -2.76 14.03
C LYS A 69 2.43 -1.64 14.55
N TYR A 70 2.27 -0.41 14.05
CA TYR A 70 3.22 0.67 14.33
C TYR A 70 2.68 1.79 15.22
N GLY A 71 1.35 1.87 15.40
CA GLY A 71 0.69 2.85 16.24
C GLY A 71 0.75 4.29 15.72
N ALA A 72 0.03 5.19 16.38
CA ALA A 72 -0.13 6.59 15.97
C ALA A 72 1.20 7.38 15.92
N LYS A 73 2.15 7.05 16.80
CA LYS A 73 3.47 7.72 16.88
C LYS A 73 4.25 7.59 15.57
N HIS A 74 4.17 6.42 14.90
CA HIS A 74 4.86 6.16 13.64
C HIS A 74 4.33 7.05 12.50
N PHE A 75 3.01 7.18 12.38
CA PHE A 75 2.39 8.05 11.37
C PHE A 75 2.62 9.53 11.66
N SER A 76 2.68 9.94 12.93
CA SER A 76 3.04 11.31 13.29
C SER A 76 4.45 11.68 12.81
N VAL A 77 5.42 10.79 13.00
CA VAL A 77 6.80 10.99 12.52
C VAL A 77 6.84 11.05 10.98
N MET A 78 6.14 10.14 10.29
CA MET A 78 6.06 10.18 8.83
C MET A 78 5.41 11.47 8.31
N GLY A 79 4.31 11.90 8.94
CA GLY A 79 3.61 13.14 8.59
C GLY A 79 4.51 14.37 8.77
N LYS A 80 5.24 14.44 9.89
CA LYS A 80 6.23 15.52 10.13
C LYS A 80 7.34 15.51 9.08
N LYS A 81 7.88 14.33 8.73
CA LYS A 81 8.92 14.19 7.71
C LYS A 81 8.43 14.63 6.32
N GLY A 82 7.22 14.21 5.94
CA GLY A 82 6.58 14.63 4.69
C GLY A 82 6.35 16.14 4.66
N GLY A 83 5.79 16.71 5.72
CA GLY A 83 5.55 18.15 5.85
C GLY A 83 6.84 18.98 5.75
N ASN A 84 7.91 18.57 6.44
CA ASN A 84 9.20 19.24 6.38
C ASN A 84 9.83 19.16 4.98
N THR A 85 9.69 18.02 4.30
CA THR A 85 10.18 17.85 2.92
C THR A 85 9.47 18.80 1.97
N THR A 86 8.14 18.91 2.10
CA THR A 86 7.34 19.84 1.32
C THR A 86 7.72 21.30 1.63
N LYS A 87 7.90 21.64 2.92
CA LYS A 87 8.32 22.99 3.33
C LYS A 87 9.68 23.40 2.77
N SER A 88 10.61 22.46 2.69
CA SER A 88 11.93 22.70 2.13
C SER A 88 11.94 22.86 0.61
N ARG A 89 10.91 22.37 -0.09
CA ARG A 89 10.87 22.34 -1.56
C ARG A 89 9.88 23.34 -2.16
N GLN A 90 8.94 23.85 -1.38
CA GLN A 90 7.81 24.62 -1.86
C GLN A 90 7.81 26.05 -1.31
N ASP A 91 7.36 26.97 -2.14
CA ASP A 91 7.23 28.40 -1.81
C ASP A 91 5.96 28.69 -0.97
N PRO A 92 5.89 29.79 -0.19
CA PRO A 92 4.67 30.31 0.42
C PRO A 92 3.38 30.18 -0.40
N ASP A 93 3.42 30.39 -1.72
CA ASP A 93 2.24 30.28 -2.60
C ASP A 93 1.64 28.85 -2.64
N PHE A 94 2.48 27.83 -2.46
CA PHE A 94 2.03 26.45 -2.37
C PHE A 94 1.10 26.24 -1.17
N TYR A 95 1.47 26.79 0.00
CA TYR A 95 0.69 26.67 1.23
C TYR A 95 -0.66 27.40 1.14
N SER A 96 -0.67 28.58 0.51
CA SER A 96 -1.88 29.33 0.22
C SER A 96 -2.83 28.54 -0.69
N ARG A 97 -2.31 27.88 -1.72
CA ARG A 97 -3.11 27.09 -2.67
C ARG A 97 -3.73 25.84 -2.01
N ILE A 98 -2.94 25.06 -1.28
CA ILE A 98 -3.46 23.87 -0.58
C ILE A 98 -4.43 24.25 0.55
N GLY A 99 -4.21 25.39 1.23
CA GLY A 99 -5.13 25.91 2.24
C GLY A 99 -6.49 26.29 1.66
N LYS A 100 -6.51 26.97 0.51
CA LYS A 100 -7.74 27.29 -0.23
C LYS A 100 -8.49 26.04 -0.68
N MET A 101 -7.78 25.03 -1.22
CA MET A 101 -8.38 23.76 -1.61
C MET A 101 -8.97 23.00 -0.41
N GLY A 102 -8.24 22.89 0.69
CA GLY A 102 -8.74 22.23 1.91
C GLY A 102 -9.95 22.93 2.52
N GLY A 103 -9.94 24.27 2.50
CA GLY A 103 -11.08 25.08 2.94
C GLY A 103 -12.31 24.92 2.05
N ALA A 104 -12.13 24.88 0.73
CA ALA A 104 -13.22 24.66 -0.23
C ALA A 104 -13.84 23.26 -0.07
N ALA A 105 -13.01 22.21 0.06
CA ALA A 105 -13.48 20.84 0.28
C ALA A 105 -14.30 20.70 1.57
N ARG A 106 -13.91 21.39 2.65
CA ARG A 106 -14.69 21.44 3.90
C ARG A 106 -16.04 22.11 3.71
N ARG A 107 -16.10 23.22 2.96
CA ARG A 107 -17.36 23.93 2.69
C ARG A 107 -18.30 23.10 1.84
N GLN A 108 -17.79 22.44 0.80
CA GLN A 108 -18.58 21.53 -0.04
C GLN A 108 -19.17 20.38 0.78
N LYS A 109 -18.37 19.70 1.62
CA LYS A 109 -18.90 18.66 2.52
C LYS A 109 -19.98 19.18 3.47
N LYS A 110 -19.84 20.40 3.98
CA LYS A 110 -20.82 21.01 4.89
C LYS A 110 -22.12 21.33 4.17
N MET A 111 -22.05 21.89 2.96
CA MET A 111 -23.22 22.15 2.11
C MET A 111 -23.95 20.87 1.70
N GLU A 112 -23.22 19.79 1.43
CA GLU A 112 -23.76 18.48 1.05
C GLU A 112 -24.44 17.76 2.24
N GLN A 113 -23.92 17.96 3.46
CA GLN A 113 -24.54 17.50 4.71
C GLN A 113 -25.76 18.33 5.16
N GLU A 114 -25.81 19.61 4.78
CA GLU A 114 -26.93 20.50 5.08
C GLU A 114 -28.06 20.42 4.04
N SER A 115 -27.81 19.74 2.90
CA SER A 115 -28.79 19.51 1.82
C SER A 115 -29.36 18.08 1.81
N THR A 116 -29.03 17.26 2.81
CA THR A 116 -29.57 15.90 3.04
C THR A 116 -30.42 15.91 4.31
#